data_AF-A0A1E7KYL0-F1
#
_entry.id   AF-A0A1E7KYL0-F1
#
_cell.length_a   1.000
_cell.length_b   1.000
_cell.length_c   1.000
_cell.angle_alpha   90.00
_cell.angle_beta   90.00
_cell.angle_gamma   90.00
#
_symmetry.space_group_name_H-M   'P 1'
#
loop_
_entity.id
_entity.type
_entity.pdbx_description
1 polymer ?
#
loop_
_entity_poly.entity_id
_entity_poly.type
_entity_poly.pdbx_seq_one_letter_code
_entity_poly.pdbx_strand_id
1 'polypeptide(L)'
;MALEIRRLASPDELPTWFRALSAGFMHGPDVSEEETAARTPDIELARTQGAFDGSRCVATFRTFAQEMTVPGGAVLPSRESPDLTLDAGELGTLFLGDESAVRLAALGRVEAHREGAAEWADTLFRTPRRAWCPDVF
;
A
#
# COMPACT_ATOMS: atom_id res chain seq x y z
N MET A 1 9.98 -23.51 -3.97
CA MET A 1 8.63 -22.99 -3.63
C MET A 1 8.49 -21.66 -4.36
N ALA A 2 7.48 -21.52 -5.22
CA ALA A 2 7.27 -20.28 -5.98
C ALA A 2 6.03 -19.59 -5.40
N LEU A 3 6.18 -18.33 -5.00
CA LEU A 3 5.05 -17.50 -4.57
C LEU A 3 4.27 -17.03 -5.80
N GLU A 4 2.95 -17.12 -5.74
CA GLU A 4 2.06 -16.58 -6.78
C GLU A 4 1.44 -15.26 -6.30
N ILE A 5 1.66 -14.16 -7.03
CA ILE A 5 1.03 -12.87 -6.75
C ILE A 5 -0.16 -12.70 -7.71
N ARG A 6 -1.37 -12.63 -7.15
CA ARG A 6 -2.60 -12.50 -7.95
C ARG A 6 -3.73 -11.81 -7.20
N ARG A 7 -4.77 -11.41 -7.95
CA ARG A 7 -6.05 -10.96 -7.39
C ARG A 7 -6.76 -12.12 -6.69
N LEU A 8 -7.62 -11.78 -5.73
CA LEU A 8 -8.57 -12.73 -5.17
C LEU A 8 -9.58 -13.14 -6.24
N ALA A 9 -9.78 -14.44 -6.40
CA ALA A 9 -10.69 -15.03 -7.36
C ALA A 9 -12.13 -15.05 -6.84
N SER A 10 -12.32 -15.19 -5.53
CA SER A 10 -13.65 -15.20 -4.90
C SER A 10 -13.60 -14.66 -3.46
N PRO A 11 -14.75 -14.33 -2.86
CA PRO A 11 -14.84 -13.98 -1.44
C PRO A 11 -14.38 -15.11 -0.50
N ASP A 12 -14.37 -16.36 -0.95
CA ASP A 12 -13.95 -17.51 -0.13
C ASP A 12 -12.46 -17.48 0.23
N GLU A 13 -11.67 -16.68 -0.48
CA GLU A 13 -10.26 -16.46 -0.17
C GLU A 13 -10.05 -15.36 0.91
N LEU A 14 -11.09 -14.60 1.27
CA LEU A 14 -10.99 -13.52 2.27
C LEU A 14 -10.58 -14.00 3.66
N PRO A 15 -11.02 -15.16 4.19
CA PRO A 15 -10.54 -15.64 5.48
C PRO A 15 -9.03 -15.83 5.54
N THR A 16 -8.41 -16.43 4.50
CA THR A 16 -6.95 -16.57 4.49
C THR A 16 -6.25 -15.24 4.27
N TRP A 17 -6.86 -14.33 3.52
CA TRP A 17 -6.33 -12.98 3.29
C TRP A 17 -6.38 -12.14 4.58
N PHE A 18 -7.48 -12.16 5.33
CA PHE A 18 -7.59 -11.49 6.63
C PHE A 18 -6.62 -12.07 7.66
N ARG A 19 -6.40 -13.39 7.68
CA ARG A 19 -5.37 -13.99 8.55
C ARG A 19 -3.96 -13.47 8.23
N ALA A 20 -3.61 -13.38 6.95
CA ALA A 20 -2.32 -12.82 6.52
C ALA A 20 -2.19 -11.33 6.89
N LEU A 21 -3.27 -10.57 6.73
CA LEU A 21 -3.35 -9.17 7.16
C LEU A 21 -3.14 -9.05 8.68
N SER A 22 -3.89 -9.81 9.48
CA SER A 22 -3.78 -9.79 10.94
C SER A 22 -2.37 -10.12 11.40
N ALA A 23 -1.73 -11.13 10.81
CA ALA A 23 -0.33 -11.46 11.08
C ALA A 23 0.63 -10.30 10.77
N GLY A 24 0.46 -9.62 9.62
CA GLY A 24 1.29 -8.48 9.22
C GLY A 24 1.15 -7.25 10.14
N PHE A 25 0.00 -7.09 10.80
CA PHE A 25 -0.26 -6.04 11.79
C PHE A 25 -0.09 -6.50 13.24
N MET A 26 0.50 -7.68 13.46
CA MET A 26 0.74 -8.25 14.80
C MET A 26 -0.54 -8.43 15.64
N HIS A 27 -1.69 -8.64 14.99
CA HIS A 27 -2.91 -9.06 15.65
C HIS A 27 -2.92 -10.58 15.90
N GLY A 28 -3.84 -11.04 16.76
CA GLY A 28 -4.04 -12.46 17.02
C GLY A 28 -4.28 -13.26 15.74
N PRO A 29 -3.92 -14.56 15.72
CA PRO A 29 -4.03 -15.41 14.52
C PRO A 29 -5.49 -15.74 14.17
N ASP A 30 -6.40 -15.60 15.12
CA ASP A 30 -7.80 -15.94 14.98
C ASP A 30 -8.56 -14.77 14.36
N VAL A 31 -9.01 -14.96 13.12
CA VAL A 31 -10.01 -14.11 12.47
C VAL A 31 -11.31 -14.88 12.53
N SER A 32 -12.30 -14.36 13.28
CA SER A 32 -13.58 -15.04 13.45
C SER A 32 -14.40 -15.03 12.16
N GLU A 33 -15.35 -15.96 12.04
CA GLU A 33 -16.33 -15.94 10.95
C GLU A 33 -17.16 -14.66 10.96
N GLU A 34 -17.51 -14.17 12.15
CA GLU A 34 -18.24 -12.91 12.35
C GLU A 34 -17.43 -11.71 11.83
N GLU A 35 -16.14 -11.61 12.17
CA GLU A 35 -15.28 -10.53 11.68
C GLU A 35 -15.12 -10.60 10.14
N THR A 36 -14.93 -11.81 9.61
CA THR A 36 -14.83 -12.03 8.16
C THR A 36 -16.12 -11.57 7.48
N ALA A 37 -17.29 -11.98 8.00
CA ALA A 37 -18.59 -11.60 7.46
C ALA A 37 -18.83 -10.09 7.54
N ALA A 38 -18.42 -9.44 8.63
CA ALA A 38 -18.56 -8.00 8.81
C ALA A 38 -17.69 -7.19 7.83
N ARG A 39 -16.49 -7.68 7.49
CA ARG A 39 -15.54 -6.96 6.64
C ARG A 39 -15.68 -7.26 5.16
N THR A 40 -16.24 -8.41 4.81
CA THR A 40 -16.37 -8.87 3.41
C THR A 40 -17.14 -7.88 2.50
N PRO A 41 -18.26 -7.25 2.92
CA PRO A 41 -19.01 -6.32 2.09
C PRO A 41 -18.19 -5.13 1.57
N ASP A 42 -17.17 -4.70 2.33
CA ASP A 42 -16.33 -3.54 1.99
C ASP A 42 -15.12 -3.91 1.10
N ILE A 43 -15.02 -5.17 0.65
CA ILE A 43 -13.88 -5.65 -0.13
C ILE A 43 -14.23 -5.68 -1.63
N GLU A 44 -13.64 -4.77 -2.39
CA GLU A 44 -13.59 -4.87 -3.85
C GLU A 44 -12.51 -5.87 -4.29
N LEU A 45 -12.91 -7.07 -4.72
CA LEU A 45 -11.98 -8.11 -5.17
C LEU A 45 -11.10 -7.68 -6.35
N ALA A 46 -11.64 -6.84 -7.26
CA ALA A 46 -10.88 -6.32 -8.41
C ALA A 46 -9.66 -5.47 -8.00
N ARG A 47 -9.68 -4.93 -6.78
CA ARG A 47 -8.63 -4.09 -6.19
C ARG A 47 -7.85 -4.77 -5.07
N THR A 48 -8.07 -6.07 -4.86
CA THR A 48 -7.50 -6.82 -3.74
C THR A 48 -6.64 -7.97 -4.27
N GLN A 49 -5.39 -8.02 -3.81
CA GLN A 49 -4.37 -8.99 -4.20
C GLN A 49 -3.76 -9.67 -2.98
N GLY A 50 -3.22 -10.86 -3.19
CA GLY A 50 -2.41 -11.56 -2.22
C GLY A 50 -1.19 -12.20 -2.87
N ALA A 51 -0.17 -12.48 -2.07
CA ALA A 51 0.88 -13.43 -2.41
C ALA A 51 0.52 -14.78 -1.80
N PHE A 52 0.55 -15.83 -2.61
CA PHE A 52 0.09 -17.18 -2.25
C PHE A 52 1.22 -18.18 -2.28
N ASP A 53 1.24 -19.02 -1.26
CA ASP A 53 2.00 -20.25 -1.18
C ASP A 53 1.01 -21.42 -1.17
N GLY A 54 0.74 -21.97 -2.35
CA GLY A 54 -0.40 -22.87 -2.57
C GLY A 54 -1.73 -22.16 -2.30
N SER A 55 -2.55 -22.67 -1.38
CA SER A 55 -3.81 -22.04 -0.98
C SER A 55 -3.66 -21.01 0.15
N ARG A 56 -2.46 -20.89 0.74
CA ARG A 56 -2.21 -19.99 1.87
C ARG A 56 -1.83 -18.61 1.35
N CYS A 57 -2.61 -17.59 1.71
CA CYS A 57 -2.17 -16.20 1.55
C CYS A 57 -1.08 -15.88 2.59
N VAL A 58 0.04 -15.31 2.16
CA VAL A 58 1.21 -14.99 3.01
C VAL A 58 1.58 -13.50 3.00
N ALA A 59 1.04 -12.72 2.07
CA ALA A 59 1.13 -11.26 2.06
C ALA A 59 -0.11 -10.66 1.40
N THR A 60 -0.48 -9.44 1.79
CA THR A 60 -1.71 -8.80 1.34
C THR A 60 -1.45 -7.44 0.71
N PHE A 61 -2.25 -7.07 -0.29
CA PHE A 61 -2.28 -5.75 -0.88
C PHE A 61 -3.72 -5.42 -1.29
N ARG A 62 -4.18 -4.20 -0.98
CA ARG A 62 -5.45 -3.70 -1.53
C ARG A 62 -5.38 -2.22 -1.81
N THR A 63 -6.09 -1.79 -2.85
CA THR A 63 -6.45 -0.37 -3.03
C THR A 63 -7.94 -0.19 -2.75
N PHE A 64 -8.36 1.03 -2.43
CA PHE A 64 -9.76 1.36 -2.17
C PHE A 64 -10.18 2.51 -3.09
N ALA A 65 -11.41 2.45 -3.59
CA ALA A 65 -12.00 3.59 -4.27
C ALA A 65 -12.17 4.72 -3.26
N GLN A 66 -11.69 5.91 -3.61
CA GLN A 66 -11.90 7.10 -2.80
C GLN A 66 -12.99 7.97 -3.43
N GLU A 67 -13.71 8.68 -2.59
CA GLU A 67 -14.70 9.68 -3.00
C GLU A 67 -14.28 11.05 -2.46
N MET A 68 -14.66 12.10 -3.19
CA MET A 68 -14.38 13.48 -2.82
C MET A 68 -15.67 14.30 -2.83
N THR A 69 -15.95 14.96 -1.72
CA THR A 69 -17.00 15.98 -1.65
C THR A 69 -16.48 17.28 -2.22
N VAL A 70 -17.13 17.81 -3.25
CA VAL A 70 -16.75 19.07 -3.92
C VAL A 70 -17.56 20.26 -3.38
N PRO A 71 -17.10 21.52 -3.57
CA PRO A 71 -17.91 22.69 -3.28
C PRO A 71 -19.30 22.57 -3.92
N GLY A 72 -20.35 22.77 -3.12
CA GLY A 72 -21.74 22.50 -3.52
C GLY A 72 -22.31 21.16 -3.02
N GLY A 73 -21.50 20.32 -2.36
CA GLY A 73 -21.95 19.15 -1.60
C GLY A 73 -22.11 17.85 -2.40
N ALA A 74 -21.80 17.87 -3.70
CA ALA A 74 -21.78 16.65 -4.50
C ALA A 74 -20.61 15.74 -4.10
N VAL A 75 -20.83 14.43 -4.11
CA VAL A 75 -19.80 13.40 -3.89
C VAL A 75 -19.45 12.78 -5.23
N LEU A 76 -18.17 12.79 -5.58
CA LEU A 76 -17.65 12.28 -6.86
C LEU A 76 -16.56 11.24 -6.64
N PRO A 77 -16.43 10.22 -7.51
CA PRO A 77 -15.29 9.30 -7.46
C PRO A 77 -13.98 10.07 -7.63
N SER A 78 -13.04 9.84 -6.72
CA SER A 78 -11.65 10.25 -6.91
C SER A 78 -10.99 9.26 -7.87
N ARG A 79 -10.60 9.75 -9.05
CA ARG A 79 -9.94 8.96 -10.10
C ARG A 79 -8.61 9.56 -10.51
N GLU A 80 -7.88 10.09 -9.54
CA GLU A 80 -6.54 10.64 -9.77
C GLU A 80 -5.58 9.53 -10.20
N SER A 81 -4.84 9.80 -11.28
CA SER A 81 -3.70 8.96 -11.64
C SER A 81 -2.57 9.21 -10.63
N PRO A 82 -1.73 8.22 -10.33
CA PRO A 82 -0.65 8.41 -9.37
C PRO A 82 0.33 9.47 -9.88
N ASP A 83 0.81 10.34 -8.98
CA ASP A 83 1.85 11.33 -9.31
C ASP A 83 3.24 10.70 -9.43
N LEU A 84 3.52 9.66 -8.64
CA LEU A 84 4.79 8.93 -8.60
C LEU A 84 4.55 7.41 -8.59
N THR A 85 5.45 6.65 -9.19
CA THR A 85 5.55 5.19 -9.05
C THR A 85 6.98 4.84 -8.63
N LEU A 86 7.10 3.98 -7.61
CA LEU A 86 8.37 3.64 -6.99
C LEU A 86 8.25 2.34 -6.21
N ASP A 87 9.38 1.67 -6.02
CA ASP A 87 9.45 0.49 -5.16
C ASP A 87 9.34 0.88 -3.67
N ALA A 88 8.87 -0.07 -2.86
CA ALA A 88 8.76 0.11 -1.40
C ALA A 88 10.11 0.44 -0.75
N GLY A 89 11.22 -0.06 -1.30
CA GLY A 89 12.57 0.28 -0.86
C GLY A 89 12.89 1.77 -1.03
N GLU A 90 12.54 2.35 -2.19
CA GLU A 90 12.71 3.80 -2.43
C GLU A 90 11.82 4.60 -1.48
N LEU A 91 10.55 4.20 -1.33
CA LEU A 91 9.65 4.86 -0.40
C LEU A 91 10.22 4.84 1.03
N GLY A 92 10.83 3.74 1.47
CA GLY A 92 11.49 3.66 2.78
C GLY A 92 12.62 4.68 2.94
N THR A 93 13.48 4.83 1.92
CA THR A 93 14.58 5.82 1.95
C THR A 93 14.06 7.26 1.99
N LEU A 94 13.02 7.56 1.20
CA LEU A 94 12.35 8.86 1.21
C LEU A 94 11.69 9.13 2.56
N PHE A 95 10.95 8.16 3.08
CA PHE A 95 10.22 8.28 4.35
C PHE A 95 11.14 8.60 5.54
N LEU A 96 12.36 8.07 5.53
CA LEU A 96 13.38 8.37 6.54
C LEU A 96 14.17 9.66 6.27
N GLY A 97 13.89 10.35 5.16
CA GLY A 97 14.57 11.56 4.71
C GLY A 97 16.02 11.33 4.30
N ASP A 98 16.39 10.09 3.94
CA ASP A 98 17.78 9.69 3.70
C ASP A 98 18.25 10.03 2.27
N GLU A 99 17.31 10.17 1.34
CA GLU A 99 17.52 10.43 -0.10
C GLU A 99 16.57 11.47 -0.69
N SER A 100 16.88 11.92 -1.91
CA SER A 100 16.06 12.87 -2.68
C SER A 100 15.24 12.16 -3.76
N ALA A 101 13.93 12.40 -3.78
CA ALA A 101 13.00 11.94 -4.81
C ALA A 101 13.40 12.43 -6.21
N VAL A 102 13.88 13.68 -6.34
CA VAL A 102 14.40 14.22 -7.62
C VAL A 102 15.61 13.42 -8.10
N ARG A 103 16.52 13.07 -7.18
CA ARG A 103 17.71 12.28 -7.52
C ARG A 103 17.34 10.85 -7.90
N LEU A 104 16.42 10.22 -7.18
CA LEU A 104 15.93 8.89 -7.51
C LEU A 104 15.18 8.86 -8.84
N ALA A 105 14.43 9.91 -9.16
CA ALA A 105 13.79 10.06 -10.46
C ALA A 105 14.80 10.20 -11.60
N ALA A 106 15.84 11.03 -11.42
CA ALA A 106 16.94 11.15 -12.38
C ALA A 106 17.72 9.84 -12.61
N LEU A 107 17.73 8.95 -11.61
CA LEU A 107 18.32 7.62 -11.69
C LEU A 107 17.37 6.55 -12.25
N GLY A 108 16.12 6.91 -12.58
CA GLY A 108 15.10 5.98 -13.06
C GLY A 108 14.57 5.01 -12.00
N ARG A 109 14.81 5.28 -10.71
CA ARG A 109 14.30 4.47 -9.58
C ARG A 109 12.91 4.93 -9.12
N VAL A 110 12.55 6.16 -9.44
CA VAL A 110 11.21 6.73 -9.25
C VAL A 110 10.72 7.23 -10.60
N GLU A 111 9.51 6.84 -10.98
CA GLU A 111 8.84 7.35 -12.17
C GLU A 111 7.89 8.48 -11.76
N ALA A 112 8.07 9.68 -12.34
CA ALA A 112 7.19 10.81 -12.13
C ALA A 112 6.20 10.95 -13.29
N HIS A 113 4.90 10.91 -12.98
CA HIS A 113 3.81 10.98 -13.96
C HIS A 113 3.28 12.40 -14.16
N ARG A 114 3.56 13.29 -13.20
CA ARG A 114 3.19 14.70 -13.23
C ARG A 114 4.44 15.58 -13.09
N GLU A 115 4.51 16.63 -13.89
CA GLU A 115 5.57 17.64 -13.79
C GLU A 115 5.62 18.22 -12.36
N GLY A 116 6.82 18.30 -11.78
CA GLY A 116 7.01 18.79 -10.41
C GLY A 116 6.71 17.79 -9.29
N ALA A 117 6.25 16.57 -9.61
CA ALA A 117 5.88 15.59 -8.59
C ALA A 117 7.06 15.14 -7.72
N ALA A 118 8.24 14.98 -8.33
CA ALA A 118 9.44 14.58 -7.60
C ALA A 118 9.93 15.69 -6.66
N GLU A 119 9.87 16.95 -7.08
CA GLU A 119 10.21 18.13 -6.28
C GLU A 119 9.23 18.32 -5.12
N TRP A 120 7.94 18.08 -5.38
CA TRP A 120 6.90 18.11 -4.35
C TRP A 120 7.14 17.00 -3.31
N ALA A 121 7.43 15.77 -3.75
CA ALA A 121 7.78 14.67 -2.86
C ALA A 121 9.06 14.96 -2.06
N ASP A 122 10.06 15.58 -2.68
CA ASP A 122 11.26 16.05 -1.98
C ASP A 122 10.90 17.01 -0.84
N THR A 123 9.96 17.92 -1.08
CA THR A 123 9.49 18.86 -0.06
C THR A 123 8.73 18.15 1.06
N LEU A 124 7.91 17.15 0.71
CA LEU A 124 7.11 16.37 1.65
C LEU A 124 7.96 15.49 2.58
N PHE A 125 8.95 14.82 2.02
CA PHE A 125 9.72 13.78 2.71
C PHE A 125 11.05 14.28 3.31
N ARG A 126 11.53 15.46 2.92
CA ARG A 126 12.79 16.00 3.45
C ARG A 126 12.69 16.31 4.94
N THR A 127 13.62 15.76 5.70
CA THR A 127 13.79 16.02 7.14
C THR A 127 15.07 16.84 7.37
N PRO A 128 15.12 17.69 8.42
CA PRO A 128 16.30 18.50 8.70
C PRO A 128 17.47 17.71 9.31
N ARG A 129 17.24 16.47 9.74
CA ARG A 129 18.24 15.59 10.37
C ARG A 129 18.03 14.16 9.89
N ARG A 130 19.12 13.43 9.67
CA ARG A 130 19.05 12.00 9.34
C ARG A 130 18.39 11.22 10.47
N ALA A 131 17.62 10.21 10.09
CA ALA A 131 17.10 9.21 11.02
C ALA A 131 18.27 8.52 11.77
N TRP A 132 18.07 8.21 13.05
CA TRP A 132 19.07 7.57 13.89
C TRP A 132 18.41 6.65 14.90
N CYS A 133 19.04 5.49 15.18
CA CYS A 133 18.62 4.53 16.17
C CYS A 133 19.80 4.23 17.12
N PRO A 134 19.65 4.40 18.45
CA PRO A 134 20.70 4.07 19.43
C PRO A 134 20.84 2.57 19.69
N ASP A 135 19.80 1.80 19.39
CA ASP A 135 19.69 0.40 19.78
C ASP A 135 20.32 -0.54 18.74
N VAL A 136 20.80 -1.68 19.22
CA VAL A 136 21.28 -2.79 18.39
C VAL A 136 20.39 -4.00 18.71
N PHE A 137 19.82 -4.61 17.67
CA PHE A 137 18.90 -5.74 17.76
C PHE A 137 19.56 -7.04 17.29
#